data_AF-D2J7W2-F1
#
_entry.id   AF-D2J7W2-F1
#
_cell.length_a   1.000
_cell.length_b   1.000
_cell.length_c   1.000
_cell.angle_alpha   90.00
_cell.angle_beta   90.00
_cell.angle_gamma   90.00
#
_symmetry.space_group_name_H-M   'P 1'
#
loop_
_entity.id
_entity.type
_entity.pdbx_description
1 polymer ?
#
loop_
_entity_poly.entity_id
_entity_poly.type
_entity_poly.pdbx_seq_one_letter_code
_entity_poly.pdbx_strand_id
1 'polypeptide(L)'
;MKNKEKYLTNFSEAKRKEATQKYNIIKPFILGKQSLSSISKSKGIALSTLYRWNKLYKEQGLTGLIHNTRVDKGEHKLKQNIIDEIKRLALKNKRNSIATIHRKIANYCMENNFDKPSYKQVYSVIKAMPKSVIDFSHKGEKYYQNKGSVAK
;
A
#
# COMPACT_ATOMS: atom_id res chain seq x y z
N MET A 1 22.00 0.07 2.01
CA MET A 1 21.55 -0.04 0.60
C MET A 1 20.35 0.88 0.30
N LYS A 2 20.43 2.18 0.60
CA LYS A 2 19.31 3.14 0.46
C LYS A 2 19.51 4.01 -0.79
N ASN A 3 19.12 3.54 -1.98
CA ASN A 3 18.96 4.45 -3.13
C ASN A 3 18.19 3.89 -4.34
N LYS A 4 17.69 2.64 -4.28
CA LYS A 4 16.98 2.06 -5.43
C LYS A 4 15.71 2.87 -5.77
N GLU A 5 14.98 3.39 -4.81
CA GLU A 5 13.74 4.15 -5.06
C GLU A 5 13.93 5.48 -5.83
N LYS A 6 15.17 5.94 -6.02
CA LYS A 6 15.46 7.19 -6.73
C LYS A 6 15.42 7.07 -8.26
N TYR A 7 15.54 5.86 -8.81
CA TYR A 7 15.65 5.65 -10.25
C TYR A 7 14.28 5.41 -10.92
N LEU A 8 14.06 6.07 -12.06
CA LEU A 8 12.82 5.99 -12.83
C LEU A 8 12.47 4.54 -13.27
N THR A 9 13.50 3.73 -13.54
CA THR A 9 13.38 2.34 -13.97
C THR A 9 12.75 1.41 -12.93
N ASN A 10 12.77 1.79 -11.65
CA ASN A 10 12.22 0.98 -10.56
C ASN A 10 10.70 1.13 -10.38
N PHE A 11 10.07 2.04 -11.12
CA PHE A 11 8.62 2.20 -11.10
C PHE A 11 7.97 1.46 -12.26
N SER A 12 6.73 1.00 -12.08
CA SER A 12 5.95 0.36 -13.15
C SER A 12 5.77 1.31 -14.34
N GLU A 13 5.60 0.73 -15.53
CA GLU A 13 5.41 1.51 -16.75
C GLU A 13 4.24 2.49 -16.66
N ALA A 14 3.13 2.06 -16.06
CA ALA A 14 1.97 2.92 -15.80
C ALA A 14 2.34 4.16 -14.97
N LYS A 15 3.14 4.00 -13.92
CA LYS A 15 3.61 5.12 -13.08
C LYS A 15 4.55 6.04 -13.85
N ARG A 16 5.46 5.49 -14.66
CA ARG A 16 6.34 6.27 -15.53
C ARG A 16 5.52 7.10 -16.52
N LYS A 17 4.52 6.50 -17.16
CA LYS A 17 3.62 7.17 -18.10
C LYS A 17 2.84 8.32 -17.46
N GLU A 18 2.32 8.12 -16.25
CA GLU A 18 1.63 9.17 -15.49
C GLU A 18 2.57 10.35 -15.18
N ALA A 19 3.81 10.08 -14.76
CA ALA A 19 4.80 11.12 -14.52
C ALA A 19 5.16 11.89 -15.80
N THR A 20 5.30 11.21 -16.93
CA THR A 20 5.52 11.83 -18.25
C THR A 20 4.35 12.73 -18.64
N GLN A 21 3.10 12.31 -18.39
CA GLN A 21 1.92 13.14 -18.64
C GLN A 21 1.94 14.43 -17.81
N LYS A 22 2.26 14.34 -16.52
CA LYS A 22 2.41 15.53 -15.64
C LYS A 22 3.53 16.44 -16.12
N TYR A 23 4.67 15.87 -16.52
CA TYR A 23 5.77 16.63 -17.08
C TYR A 23 5.34 17.40 -18.33
N ASN A 24 4.63 16.76 -19.26
CA ASN A 24 4.15 17.41 -20.47
C ASN A 24 3.22 18.60 -20.19
N ILE A 25 2.48 18.57 -19.08
CA ILE A 25 1.63 19.69 -18.64
C ILE A 25 2.47 20.87 -18.14
N ILE A 26 3.53 20.64 -17.36
CA ILE A 26 4.38 21.71 -16.81
C ILE A 26 5.54 22.11 -17.73
N LYS A 27 5.83 21.32 -18.76
CA LYS A 27 6.91 21.54 -19.74
C LYS A 27 6.87 22.94 -20.37
N PRO A 28 5.71 23.50 -20.79
CA PRO A 28 5.65 24.86 -21.32
C PRO A 28 6.15 25.92 -20.33
N PHE A 29 5.88 25.76 -19.03
CA PHE A 29 6.40 26.66 -18.00
C PHE A 29 7.89 26.48 -17.77
N ILE A 30 8.38 25.23 -17.73
CA ILE A 30 9.81 24.94 -17.58
C ILE A 30 10.63 25.55 -18.72
N LEU A 31 10.07 25.55 -19.94
CA LEU A 31 10.69 26.15 -21.13
C LEU A 31 10.47 27.67 -21.23
N GLY A 32 9.86 28.31 -20.23
CA GLY A 32 9.58 29.75 -20.24
C GLY A 32 8.51 30.21 -21.23
N LYS A 33 7.74 29.29 -21.84
CA LYS A 33 6.77 29.59 -22.89
C LYS A 33 5.39 30.00 -22.36
N GLN A 34 5.01 29.55 -21.17
CA GLN A 34 3.71 29.86 -20.56
C GLN A 34 3.83 29.99 -19.04
N SER A 35 3.01 30.83 -18.41
CA SER A 35 2.91 30.88 -16.95
C SER A 35 2.09 29.69 -16.40
N LEU A 36 2.34 29.28 -15.15
CA LEU A 36 1.53 28.25 -14.48
C LEU A 36 0.06 28.69 -14.32
N SER A 37 -0.21 30.00 -14.25
CA SER A 37 -1.57 30.55 -14.22
C SER A 37 -2.33 30.30 -15.54
N SER A 38 -1.67 30.47 -16.68
CA SER A 38 -2.25 30.16 -18.00
C SER A 38 -2.52 28.66 -18.15
N ILE A 39 -1.57 27.83 -17.72
CA ILE A 39 -1.72 26.36 -17.73
C ILE A 39 -2.88 25.93 -16.81
N SER A 40 -3.01 26.55 -15.64
CA SER A 40 -4.09 26.29 -14.68
C SER A 40 -5.46 26.50 -15.32
N LYS A 41 -5.66 27.67 -15.95
CA LYS A 41 -6.91 28.01 -16.64
C LYS A 41 -7.22 27.09 -17.81
N SER A 42 -6.23 26.80 -18.66
CA SER A 42 -6.44 26.00 -19.87
C SER A 42 -6.64 24.50 -19.60
N LYS A 43 -6.09 23.96 -18.51
CA LYS A 43 -6.18 22.53 -18.17
C LYS A 43 -7.12 22.23 -17.01
N GLY A 44 -7.69 23.24 -16.34
CA GLY A 44 -8.53 23.07 -15.16
C GLY A 44 -7.80 22.50 -13.95
N ILE A 45 -6.46 22.66 -13.88
CA ILE A 45 -5.65 22.14 -12.78
C ILE A 45 -5.37 23.28 -11.79
N ALA A 46 -5.58 23.03 -10.50
CA ALA A 46 -5.32 24.03 -9.47
C ALA A 46 -3.86 24.52 -9.51
N LEU A 47 -3.68 25.84 -9.42
CA LEU A 47 -2.36 26.48 -9.49
C LEU A 47 -1.37 25.94 -8.44
N SER A 48 -1.85 25.66 -7.22
CA SER A 48 -1.07 25.02 -6.15
C SER A 48 -0.50 23.66 -6.55
N THR A 49 -1.25 22.87 -7.33
CA THR A 49 -0.81 21.56 -7.83
C THR A 49 0.31 21.71 -8.85
N LEU A 50 0.18 22.69 -9.76
CA LEU A 50 1.20 22.98 -10.76
C LEU A 50 2.50 23.49 -10.12
N TYR A 51 2.42 24.36 -9.11
CA TYR A 51 3.59 24.78 -8.33
C TYR A 51 4.24 23.59 -7.62
N ARG A 52 3.44 22.72 -6.99
CA ARG A 52 3.94 21.51 -6.34
C ARG A 52 4.68 20.60 -7.32
N TRP A 53 4.11 20.35 -8.49
CA TRP A 53 4.75 19.53 -9.53
C TRP A 53 6.05 20.15 -10.03
N ASN A 54 6.08 21.46 -10.29
CA ASN A 54 7.29 22.15 -10.69
C ASN A 54 8.39 22.06 -9.61
N LYS A 55 8.04 22.25 -8.33
CA LYS A 55 8.99 22.09 -7.22
C LYS A 55 9.58 20.68 -7.17
N LEU A 56 8.71 19.65 -7.16
CA LEU A 56 9.14 18.25 -7.12
C LEU A 56 9.99 17.86 -8.32
N TYR A 57 9.65 18.36 -9.51
CA TYR A 57 10.44 18.12 -10.72
C TYR A 57 11.83 18.77 -10.64
N LYS A 58 11.95 19.99 -10.08
CA LYS A 58 13.25 20.64 -9.89
C LYS A 58 14.14 19.88 -8.91
N GLU A 59 13.56 19.31 -7.85
CA GLU A 59 14.32 18.61 -6.81
C GLU A 59 14.68 17.16 -7.18
N GLN A 60 13.80 16.46 -7.92
CA GLN A 60 13.87 15.01 -8.11
C GLN A 60 13.75 14.57 -9.57
N GLY A 61 13.55 15.50 -10.52
CA GLY A 61 13.29 15.17 -11.92
C GLY A 61 11.95 14.45 -12.11
N LEU A 62 11.89 13.54 -13.10
CA LEU A 62 10.65 12.79 -13.41
C LEU A 62 10.16 11.92 -12.24
N THR A 63 11.05 11.42 -11.39
CA THR A 63 10.65 10.59 -10.25
C THR A 63 9.85 11.39 -9.21
N GLY A 64 10.10 12.69 -9.07
CA GLY A 64 9.30 13.58 -8.22
C GLY A 64 7.85 13.76 -8.69
N LEU A 65 7.55 13.47 -9.97
CA LEU A 65 6.19 13.54 -10.51
C LEU A 65 5.42 12.22 -10.39
N ILE A 66 6.10 11.13 -10.01
CA ILE A 66 5.46 9.86 -9.73
C ILE A 66 4.66 10.00 -8.43
N HIS A 67 3.43 9.50 -8.44
CA HIS A 67 2.66 9.42 -7.22
C HIS A 67 3.32 8.44 -6.23
N ASN A 68 3.94 8.97 -5.18
CA ASN A 68 4.46 8.15 -4.11
C ASN A 68 3.29 7.63 -3.28
N THR A 69 3.07 6.32 -3.33
CA THR A 69 2.31 5.63 -2.29
C THR A 69 3.03 5.87 -0.97
N ARG A 70 2.29 6.17 0.11
CA ARG A 70 2.89 6.36 1.43
C ARG A 70 3.78 5.16 1.79
N VAL A 71 4.96 5.43 2.34
CA VAL A 71 5.96 4.41 2.69
C VAL A 71 5.39 3.40 3.68
N ASP A 72 4.57 3.87 4.62
CA ASP A 72 3.89 3.05 5.64
C ASP A 72 2.59 2.39 5.14
N LYS A 73 2.28 2.45 3.84
CA LYS A 73 1.03 1.89 3.31
C LYS A 73 1.05 0.38 3.42
N GLY A 74 0.36 -0.12 4.45
CA GLY A 74 0.29 -1.55 4.76
C GLY A 74 1.26 -1.98 5.85
N GLU A 75 2.14 -1.09 6.31
CA GLU A 75 2.88 -1.32 7.56
C GLU A 75 1.90 -1.17 8.72
N HIS A 76 1.65 -2.29 9.39
CA HIS A 76 0.95 -2.25 10.66
C HIS A 76 1.91 -1.61 11.67
N LYS A 77 1.50 -0.50 12.32
CA LYS A 77 2.14 0.03 13.53
C LYS A 77 1.95 -0.93 14.73
N LEU A 78 2.10 -2.23 14.50
CA LEU A 78 1.97 -3.29 15.47
C LEU A 78 3.34 -3.93 15.63
N LYS A 79 3.71 -4.23 16.87
CA LYS A 79 4.90 -5.02 17.15
C LYS A 79 4.77 -6.39 16.45
N GLN A 80 5.88 -6.90 15.94
CA GLN A 80 5.90 -8.12 15.12
C GLN A 80 5.29 -9.32 15.84
N ASN A 81 5.53 -9.46 17.15
CA ASN A 81 4.93 -10.48 17.99
C ASN A 81 3.38 -10.45 18.00
N ILE A 82 2.77 -9.26 17.97
CA ILE A 82 1.30 -9.10 17.89
C ILE A 82 0.82 -9.57 16.51
N ILE A 83 1.55 -9.23 15.44
CA ILE A 83 1.24 -9.67 14.08
C ILE A 83 1.27 -11.20 13.99
N ASP A 84 2.30 -11.82 14.56
CA ASP A 84 2.48 -13.27 14.52
C ASP A 84 1.41 -14.00 15.34
N GLU A 85 1.02 -13.45 16.49
CA GLU A 85 -0.08 -13.99 17.28
C GLU A 85 -1.44 -13.87 16.56
N ILE A 86 -1.69 -12.75 15.85
CA ILE A 86 -2.88 -12.61 15.00
C ILE A 86 -2.91 -13.71 13.92
N LYS A 87 -1.78 -13.90 13.22
CA LYS A 87 -1.66 -14.94 12.18
C LYS A 87 -1.88 -16.33 12.78
N ARG A 88 -1.25 -16.63 13.91
CA ARG A 88 -1.40 -17.92 14.62
C ARG A 88 -2.86 -18.21 14.96
N LEU A 89 -3.58 -17.23 15.51
CA LEU A 89 -5.00 -17.39 15.85
C LEU A 89 -5.89 -17.56 14.62
N ALA A 90 -5.58 -16.87 13.52
CA ALA A 90 -6.30 -16.99 12.25
C ALA A 90 -6.12 -18.37 11.60
N LEU A 91 -4.90 -18.93 11.65
CA LEU A 91 -4.63 -20.27 11.12
C LEU A 91 -5.20 -21.38 11.99
N LYS A 92 -5.07 -21.26 13.32
CA LYS A 92 -5.45 -22.33 14.27
C LYS A 92 -6.96 -22.62 14.29
N ASN A 93 -7.81 -21.61 14.09
CA ASN A 93 -9.23 -21.73 14.42
C ASN A 93 -10.15 -21.34 13.27
N LYS A 94 -10.64 -22.35 12.53
CA LYS A 94 -11.64 -22.21 11.45
C LYS A 94 -12.91 -21.42 11.82
N ARG A 95 -13.33 -21.46 13.09
CA ARG A 95 -14.59 -20.87 13.57
C ARG A 95 -14.44 -19.48 14.21
N ASN A 96 -13.22 -18.98 14.41
CA ASN A 96 -13.08 -17.68 15.04
C ASN A 96 -13.39 -16.59 14.02
N SER A 97 -14.47 -15.85 14.27
CA SER A 97 -14.71 -14.59 13.58
C SER A 97 -13.57 -13.60 13.87
N ILE A 98 -13.39 -12.62 12.99
CA ILE A 98 -12.37 -11.58 13.18
C ILE A 98 -12.60 -10.82 14.49
N ALA A 99 -13.86 -10.64 14.91
CA ALA A 99 -14.21 -10.06 16.21
C ALA A 99 -13.71 -10.93 17.38
N THR A 100 -13.79 -12.25 17.26
CA THR A 100 -13.26 -13.19 18.27
C THR A 100 -11.75 -13.16 18.33
N ILE A 101 -11.07 -13.09 17.18
CA ILE A 101 -9.61 -12.92 17.12
C ILE A 101 -9.21 -11.59 17.76
N HIS A 102 -9.91 -10.49 17.44
CA HIS A 102 -9.65 -9.18 18.05
C HIS A 102 -9.77 -9.20 19.57
N ARG A 103 -10.81 -9.84 20.14
CA ARG A 103 -10.96 -10.00 21.59
C ARG A 103 -9.80 -10.79 22.21
N LYS A 104 -9.40 -11.90 21.59
CA LYS A 104 -8.27 -12.72 22.08
C LYS A 104 -6.95 -11.97 22.05
N ILE A 105 -6.72 -11.21 20.98
CA ILE A 105 -5.52 -10.37 20.84
C ILE A 105 -5.53 -9.22 21.84
N ALA A 106 -6.69 -8.62 22.10
CA ALA A 106 -6.81 -7.59 23.13
C ALA A 106 -6.39 -8.13 24.50
N ASN A 107 -6.86 -9.33 24.88
CA ASN A 107 -6.47 -9.97 26.14
C ASN A 107 -4.98 -10.28 26.18
N TYR A 108 -4.44 -10.88 25.12
CA TYR A 108 -3.01 -11.13 24.98
C TYR A 108 -2.17 -9.85 25.13
N CYS A 109 -2.58 -8.75 24.51
CA CYS A 109 -1.90 -7.46 24.64
C CYS A 109 -1.97 -6.92 26.07
N MET A 110 -3.11 -7.04 26.77
CA MET A 110 -3.22 -6.62 28.17
C MET A 110 -2.30 -7.45 29.09
N GLU A 111 -2.29 -8.78 28.94
CA GLU A 111 -1.44 -9.69 29.73
C GLU A 111 0.06 -9.44 29.53
N ASN A 112 0.46 -8.99 28.34
CA ASN A 112 1.85 -8.75 27.97
C ASN A 112 2.24 -7.26 27.96
N ASN A 113 1.39 -6.39 28.49
CA ASN A 113 1.61 -4.94 28.60
C ASN A 113 1.94 -4.27 27.24
N PHE A 114 1.18 -4.61 26.20
CA PHE A 114 1.26 -4.02 24.86
C PHE A 114 0.05 -3.16 24.52
N ASP A 115 0.25 -2.20 23.63
CA ASP A 115 -0.84 -1.40 23.06
C ASP A 115 -1.82 -2.29 22.30
N LYS A 116 -3.10 -2.19 22.66
CA LYS A 116 -4.17 -2.96 22.05
C LYS A 116 -4.36 -2.54 20.58
N PRO A 117 -4.36 -3.48 19.62
CA PRO A 117 -4.70 -3.17 18.25
C PRO A 117 -6.19 -2.82 18.11
N SER A 118 -6.50 -1.91 17.20
CA SER A 118 -7.85 -1.71 16.69
C SER A 118 -8.33 -2.92 15.88
N TYR A 119 -9.65 -3.09 15.79
CA TYR A 119 -10.26 -4.11 14.93
C TYR A 119 -9.73 -4.01 13.48
N LYS A 120 -9.60 -2.78 12.95
CA LYS A 120 -9.12 -2.54 11.59
C LYS A 120 -7.69 -3.02 11.38
N GLN A 121 -6.81 -2.87 12.38
CA GLN A 121 -5.44 -3.39 12.31
C GLN A 121 -5.45 -4.93 12.26
N VAL A 122 -6.20 -5.59 13.13
CA VAL A 122 -6.35 -7.07 13.12
C VAL A 122 -6.92 -7.55 11.79
N TYR A 123 -8.00 -6.93 11.31
CA TYR A 123 -8.61 -7.23 10.02
C TYR A 123 -7.61 -7.09 8.86
N SER A 124 -6.83 -6.02 8.85
CA SER A 124 -5.87 -5.76 7.77
C SER A 124 -4.73 -6.77 7.76
N VAL A 125 -4.24 -7.20 8.93
CA VAL A 125 -3.24 -8.29 9.05
C VAL A 125 -3.79 -9.58 8.45
N ILE A 126 -5.01 -9.98 8.83
CA ILE A 126 -5.64 -11.21 8.33
C ILE A 126 -5.89 -11.10 6.82
N LYS A 127 -6.35 -9.95 6.33
CA LYS A 127 -6.62 -9.72 4.90
C LYS A 127 -5.35 -9.77 4.04
N ALA A 128 -4.20 -9.41 4.60
CA ALA A 128 -2.92 -9.47 3.91
C ALA A 128 -2.36 -10.90 3.79
N MET A 129 -2.86 -11.87 4.56
CA MET A 129 -2.45 -13.27 4.46
C MET A 129 -2.99 -13.90 3.17
N PRO A 130 -2.23 -14.78 2.50
CA PRO A 130 -2.73 -15.49 1.32
C PRO A 130 -3.94 -16.36 1.69
N LYS A 131 -5.04 -16.20 0.94
CA LYS A 131 -6.28 -16.98 1.15
C LYS A 131 -6.02 -18.50 1.07
N SER A 132 -5.10 -18.91 0.19
CA SER A 132 -4.65 -20.30 0.04
C SER A 132 -4.13 -20.89 1.35
N VAL A 133 -3.34 -20.12 2.11
CA VAL A 133 -2.75 -20.55 3.39
C VAL A 133 -3.83 -20.71 4.46
N ILE A 134 -4.77 -19.76 4.53
CA ILE A 134 -5.90 -19.83 5.47
C ILE A 134 -6.81 -21.03 5.14
N ASP A 135 -7.16 -21.20 3.87
CA ASP A 135 -8.01 -22.31 3.41
C ASP A 135 -7.34 -23.67 3.67
N PHE A 136 -6.02 -23.79 3.43
CA PHE A 136 -5.25 -25.00 3.73
C PHE A 136 -5.30 -25.35 5.21
N SER A 137 -5.02 -24.38 6.09
CA SER A 137 -5.08 -24.59 7.55
C SER A 137 -6.48 -24.99 8.04
N HIS A 138 -7.56 -24.58 7.36
CA HIS A 138 -8.94 -24.85 7.78
C HIS A 138 -9.57 -26.10 7.16
N LYS A 139 -9.08 -26.56 6.00
CA LYS A 139 -9.73 -27.62 5.20
C LYS A 139 -8.81 -28.81 4.91
N GLY A 140 -7.52 -28.70 5.24
CA GLY A 140 -6.52 -29.73 4.99
C GLY A 140 -6.18 -29.89 3.51
N GLU A 141 -5.16 -30.72 3.25
CA GLU A 141 -4.55 -30.92 1.94
C GLU A 141 -5.54 -31.41 0.86
N LYS A 142 -6.49 -32.28 1.23
CA LYS A 142 -7.47 -32.88 0.31
C LYS A 142 -8.42 -31.86 -0.34
N TYR A 143 -8.73 -30.74 0.32
CA TYR A 143 -9.56 -29.69 -0.28
C TYR A 143 -8.77 -28.80 -1.25
N TYR A 144 -7.47 -28.63 -1.02
CA TYR A 144 -6.61 -27.79 -1.85
C TYR A 144 -6.33 -28.44 -3.21
N GLN A 145 -6.06 -29.76 -3.21
CA GLN A 145 -5.83 -30.54 -4.45
C GLN A 145 -7.06 -30.54 -5.38
N ASN A 146 -8.28 -30.56 -4.83
CA ASN A 146 -9.52 -30.51 -5.61
C ASN A 146 -9.81 -29.13 -6.23
N LYS A 147 -9.26 -28.03 -5.69
CA LYS A 147 -9.47 -26.68 -6.22
C LYS A 147 -8.48 -26.28 -7.31
N GLY A 148 -7.31 -26.91 -7.36
CA GLY A 148 -6.33 -26.72 -8.44
C GLY A 148 -6.67 -27.46 -9.73
N SER A 149 -7.68 -28.34 -9.72
CA SER A 149 -8.02 -29.23 -10.83
C SER A 149 -9.18 -28.76 -11.71
N VAL A 150 -9.73 -27.56 -11.48
CA VAL A 150 -10.83 -26.98 -12.29
C VAL A 150 -10.36 -25.78 -13.12
N ALA A 151 -9.17 -25.91 -13.70
CA ALA A 151 -8.69 -25.03 -14.77
C ALA A 151 -7.84 -25.86 -15.72
N LYS A 152 -8.49 -26.68 -16.54
CA LYS A 152 -7.93 -27.16 -17.80
C LYS A 152 -9.01 -27.08 -18.86
#